data_AF-A0A228QA74-F1
#
_entry.id   AF-A0A228QA74-F1
#
_cell.length_a   1.000
_cell.length_b   1.000
_cell.length_c   1.000
_cell.angle_alpha   90.00
_cell.angle_beta   90.00
_cell.angle_gamma   90.00
#
_symmetry.space_group_name_H-M   'P 1'
#
loop_
_entity.id
_entity.type
_entity.pdbx_description
1 polymer ?
#
loop_
_entity_poly.entity_id
_entity_poly.type
_entity_poly.pdbx_seq_one_letter_code
_entity_poly.pdbx_strand_id
1 'polypeptide(L)'
;MTRSAPPVSASRLPRPTLQSVLRRAHLRLAFVAVAMAAVSLIVVAVIALRAYAGNNLNLLARSLGYTVEAALVFGDRIAANEAIGMIAGDEDVAQVVVTDSKGQLFATWQLPAGNGIARLERTVADAALPGPVTAAVTHDGIIVGHVVVRGRGHQFFGFLLGGVGGILGCLAFSVFGAYVSSKRLLRDIVSPLRALAGVAHAVRRERAFGRRVESAAIAELNQLGDDFNTLLDEFEDWQNTLRDENASLEHKATHDALTGLPNRVQFESRLALALCDATLTGQRVAVLYLDCDRFKEINDCLGHDAGDAVLIGIASRLRARVREADLVARLGGDEFAVMLAAVPEAGSVCRIADEILSGMAPSIELSDGRVVATMMSAGVALYPDHASDASSLLRAADIAMYRAKRARPGSWRLAESVAGPV
;
A
#
# COMPACT_ATOMS: atom_id res chain seq x y z
N MET A 1 18.51 16.63 -43.19
CA MET A 1 17.43 16.45 -42.20
C MET A 1 17.44 15.00 -41.71
N THR A 2 18.19 14.72 -40.66
CA THR A 2 18.27 13.38 -40.04
C THR A 2 17.70 13.50 -38.62
N ARG A 3 16.50 12.96 -38.43
CA ARG A 3 15.81 12.91 -37.12
C ARG A 3 16.52 11.86 -36.26
N SER A 4 17.11 12.28 -35.16
CA SER A 4 17.63 11.42 -34.11
C SER A 4 16.47 10.71 -33.41
N ALA A 5 16.55 9.38 -33.33
CA ALA A 5 15.63 8.55 -32.56
C ALA A 5 15.83 8.78 -31.05
N PRO A 6 14.77 8.69 -30.21
CA PRO A 6 14.90 8.82 -28.78
C PRO A 6 15.65 7.60 -28.18
N PRO A 7 16.38 7.77 -27.08
CA PRO A 7 17.13 6.68 -26.47
C PRO A 7 16.18 5.62 -25.91
N VAL A 8 16.46 4.36 -26.26
CA VAL A 8 15.80 3.17 -25.73
C VAL A 8 15.88 3.18 -24.21
N SER A 9 14.72 3.13 -23.57
CA SER A 9 14.56 3.05 -22.12
C SER A 9 15.32 1.84 -21.59
N ALA A 10 16.39 2.10 -20.82
CA ALA A 10 17.12 1.08 -20.08
C ALA A 10 16.12 0.27 -19.24
N SER A 11 16.05 -1.04 -19.49
CA SER A 11 15.26 -1.99 -18.72
C SER A 11 15.60 -1.86 -17.24
N ARG A 12 14.75 -1.18 -16.46
CA ARG A 12 14.89 -1.11 -15.00
C ARG A 12 14.74 -2.54 -14.48
N LEU A 13 15.87 -3.16 -14.14
CA LEU A 13 15.88 -4.45 -13.46
C LEU A 13 14.95 -4.35 -12.23
N PRO A 14 14.04 -5.32 -12.02
CA PRO A 14 13.10 -5.26 -10.91
C PRO A 14 13.89 -5.20 -9.60
N ARG A 15 13.61 -4.17 -8.79
CA ARG A 15 14.27 -3.99 -7.50
C ARG A 15 13.98 -5.21 -6.62
N PRO A 16 15.00 -5.79 -5.96
CA PRO A 16 14.80 -6.94 -5.11
C PRO A 16 13.84 -6.58 -3.97
N THR A 17 12.88 -7.47 -3.70
CA THR A 17 11.95 -7.27 -2.59
C THR A 17 12.71 -7.40 -1.27
N LEU A 18 12.28 -6.64 -0.25
CA LEU A 18 12.78 -6.77 1.13
C LEU A 18 12.76 -8.25 1.58
N GLN A 19 11.72 -8.98 1.15
CA GLN A 19 11.56 -10.41 1.35
C GLN A 19 12.74 -11.25 0.84
N SER A 20 13.16 -11.00 -0.40
CA SER A 20 14.26 -11.72 -1.03
C SER A 20 15.61 -11.43 -0.38
N VAL A 21 15.79 -10.22 0.18
CA VAL A 21 17.05 -9.79 0.80
C VAL A 21 17.18 -10.41 2.19
N LEU A 22 16.16 -10.25 3.05
CA LEU A 22 16.14 -10.80 4.41
C LEU A 22 16.29 -12.32 4.42
N ARG A 23 15.57 -13.03 3.55
CA ARG A 23 15.66 -14.50 3.46
C ARG A 23 17.06 -14.97 3.09
N ARG A 24 17.70 -14.29 2.12
CA ARG A 24 19.08 -14.62 1.70
C ARG A 24 20.08 -14.34 2.82
N ALA A 25 19.92 -13.23 3.54
CA ALA A 25 20.80 -12.88 4.65
C ALA A 25 20.74 -13.92 5.79
N HIS A 26 19.52 -14.27 6.25
CA HIS A 26 19.36 -15.26 7.33
C HIS A 26 19.87 -16.65 6.96
N LEU A 27 19.59 -17.14 5.74
CA LEU A 27 20.09 -18.44 5.30
C LEU A 27 21.62 -18.47 5.19
N ARG A 28 22.24 -17.38 4.70
CA ARG A 28 23.70 -17.26 4.66
C ARG A 28 24.30 -17.27 6.07
N LEU A 29 23.73 -16.51 7.00
CA LEU A 29 24.20 -16.46 8.38
C LEU A 29 24.08 -17.83 9.06
N ALA A 30 22.94 -18.51 8.93
CA ALA A 30 22.72 -19.84 9.49
C ALA A 30 23.69 -20.88 8.92
N PHE A 31 23.91 -20.85 7.60
CA PHE A 31 24.86 -21.74 6.94
C PHE A 31 26.30 -21.52 7.46
N VAL A 32 26.76 -20.26 7.50
CA VAL A 32 28.10 -19.91 7.98
C VAL A 32 28.29 -20.35 9.44
N ALA A 33 27.30 -20.09 10.32
CA ALA A 33 27.37 -20.46 11.72
C ALA A 33 27.48 -21.98 11.92
N VAL A 34 26.63 -22.77 11.24
CA VAL A 34 26.68 -24.24 11.34
C VAL A 34 27.95 -24.80 10.72
N ALA A 35 28.38 -24.28 9.57
CA ALA A 35 29.61 -24.72 8.93
C ALA A 35 30.84 -24.49 9.83
N MET A 36 30.91 -23.33 10.48
CA MET A 36 32.00 -23.01 11.42
C MET A 36 31.99 -23.94 12.64
N ALA A 37 30.82 -24.19 13.24
CA ALA A 37 30.68 -25.12 14.37
C ALA A 37 31.03 -26.56 13.98
N ALA A 38 30.59 -27.00 12.79
CA ALA A 38 30.85 -28.33 12.25
C ALA A 38 32.35 -28.56 12.03
N VAL A 39 33.05 -27.60 11.41
CA VAL A 39 34.50 -27.68 11.20
C VAL A 39 35.24 -27.76 12.53
N SER A 40 34.88 -26.92 13.51
CA SER A 40 35.48 -26.96 14.84
C SER A 40 35.29 -28.32 15.52
N LEU A 41 34.07 -28.87 15.49
CA LEU A 41 33.76 -30.16 16.09
C LEU A 41 34.50 -31.31 15.41
N ILE A 42 34.59 -31.33 14.08
CA ILE A 42 35.35 -32.34 13.33
C ILE A 42 36.83 -32.28 13.70
N VAL A 43 37.42 -31.08 13.78
CA VAL A 43 38.84 -30.93 14.13
C VAL A 43 39.11 -31.48 15.53
N VAL A 44 38.29 -31.12 16.52
CA VAL A 44 38.42 -31.64 17.89
C VAL A 44 38.25 -33.16 17.94
N ALA A 45 37.23 -33.69 17.24
CA ALA A 45 36.96 -35.11 17.11
C ALA A 45 38.15 -35.88 16.53
N VAL A 46 38.72 -35.40 15.42
CA VAL A 46 39.88 -36.05 14.77
C VAL A 46 41.10 -36.04 15.69
N ILE A 47 41.38 -34.93 16.38
CA ILE A 47 42.49 -34.84 17.33
C ILE A 47 42.31 -35.85 18.48
N ALA A 48 41.13 -35.89 19.10
CA ALA A 48 40.83 -36.80 20.20
C ALA A 48 40.94 -38.27 19.79
N LEU A 49 40.40 -38.61 18.62
CA LEU A 49 40.40 -39.98 18.12
C LEU A 49 41.79 -40.44 17.68
N ARG A 50 42.60 -39.55 17.11
CA ARG A 50 44.00 -39.80 16.80
C ARG A 50 44.81 -40.08 18.06
N ALA A 51 44.61 -39.31 19.12
CA ALA A 51 45.25 -39.51 20.41
C ALA A 51 44.84 -40.85 21.06
N TYR A 52 43.54 -41.16 21.03
CA TYR A 52 43.01 -42.42 21.54
C TYR A 52 43.57 -43.64 20.80
N ALA A 53 43.54 -43.62 19.46
CA ALA A 53 44.07 -44.71 18.64
C ALA A 53 45.58 -44.92 18.85
N GLY A 54 46.36 -43.85 18.98
CA GLY A 54 47.79 -43.94 19.26
C GLY A 54 48.11 -44.60 20.60
N ASN A 55 47.39 -44.22 21.66
CA ASN A 55 47.54 -44.84 22.97
C ASN A 55 47.14 -46.31 22.95
N ASN A 56 46.03 -46.66 22.29
CA ASN A 56 45.57 -48.04 22.19
C ASN A 56 46.58 -48.93 21.44
N LEU A 57 47.09 -48.45 20.29
CA LEU A 57 48.10 -49.18 19.51
C LEU A 57 49.41 -49.38 20.28
N ASN A 58 49.82 -48.42 21.12
CA ASN A 58 51.00 -48.56 21.98
C ASN A 58 50.80 -49.62 23.06
N LEU A 59 49.61 -49.66 23.70
CA LEU A 59 49.28 -50.70 24.67
C LEU A 59 49.26 -52.09 24.02
N LEU A 60 48.65 -52.21 22.84
CA LEU A 60 48.63 -53.44 22.05
C LEU A 60 50.04 -53.88 21.64
N ALA A 61 50.88 -52.97 21.14
CA ALA A 61 52.25 -53.27 20.76
C ALA A 61 53.09 -53.79 21.94
N ARG A 62 52.91 -53.21 23.13
CA ARG A 62 53.56 -53.69 24.36
C ARG A 62 53.03 -55.06 24.81
N SER A 63 51.72 -55.27 24.80
CA SER A 63 51.09 -56.54 25.17
C SER A 63 51.51 -57.68 24.23
N LEU A 64 51.50 -57.43 22.92
CA LEU A 64 52.03 -58.35 21.91
C LEU A 64 53.52 -58.62 22.14
N GLY A 65 54.31 -57.59 22.46
CA GLY A 65 55.72 -57.73 22.80
C GLY A 65 55.97 -58.73 23.93
N TYR A 66 55.24 -58.63 25.04
CA TYR A 66 55.34 -59.60 26.14
C TYR A 66 54.89 -61.01 25.73
N THR A 67 53.87 -61.11 24.87
CA THR A 67 53.32 -62.41 24.45
C THR A 67 54.28 -63.15 23.51
N VAL A 68 54.99 -62.43 22.63
CA VAL A 68 55.92 -63.03 21.66
C VAL A 68 57.35 -63.14 22.20
N GLU A 69 57.64 -62.61 23.39
CA GLU A 69 58.97 -62.59 24.00
C GLU A 69 59.60 -63.99 24.06
N ALA A 70 58.90 -64.97 24.66
CA ALA A 70 59.40 -66.33 24.78
C ALA A 70 59.63 -66.96 23.39
N ALA A 71 58.68 -66.80 22.47
CA ALA A 71 58.81 -67.34 21.11
C ALA A 71 60.01 -66.75 20.36
N LEU A 72 60.32 -65.48 20.59
CA LEU A 72 61.46 -64.79 19.99
C LEU A 72 62.81 -65.25 20.58
N VAL A 73 62.85 -65.48 21.89
CA VAL A 73 64.05 -66.00 22.59
C VAL A 73 64.34 -67.44 22.17
N PHE A 74 63.31 -68.28 22.05
CA PHE A 74 63.46 -69.70 21.68
C PHE A 74 63.48 -69.95 20.16
N GLY A 75 63.30 -68.91 19.33
CA GLY A 75 63.32 -69.02 17.87
C GLY A 75 62.11 -69.74 17.26
N ASP A 76 61.00 -69.85 18.01
CA ASP A 76 59.79 -70.52 17.56
C ASP A 76 58.86 -69.56 16.79
N ARG A 77 59.02 -69.56 15.46
CA ARG A 77 58.21 -68.75 14.55
C ARG A 77 56.75 -69.18 14.50
N ILE A 78 56.44 -70.44 14.77
CA ILE A 78 55.07 -70.96 14.70
C ILE A 78 54.30 -70.44 15.91
N ALA A 79 54.87 -70.60 17.11
CA ALA A 79 54.30 -70.08 18.35
C ALA A 79 54.08 -68.56 18.31
N ALA A 80 55.03 -67.80 17.73
CA ALA A 80 54.86 -66.35 17.57
C ALA A 80 53.71 -65.98 16.63
N ASN A 81 53.53 -66.68 15.51
CA ASN A 81 52.41 -66.41 14.59
C ASN A 81 51.05 -66.76 15.21
N GLU A 82 50.97 -67.87 15.97
CA GLU A 82 49.75 -68.25 16.69
C GLU A 82 49.40 -67.23 17.79
N ALA A 83 50.39 -66.80 18.58
CA ALA A 83 50.22 -65.80 19.62
C ALA A 83 49.73 -64.44 19.06
N ILE A 84 50.32 -63.99 17.95
CA ILE A 84 49.88 -62.77 17.28
C ILE A 84 48.46 -62.94 16.72
N GLY A 85 48.15 -64.07 16.10
CA GLY A 85 46.84 -64.34 15.51
C GLY A 85 45.70 -64.30 16.52
N MET A 86 45.93 -64.79 17.75
CA MET A 86 44.93 -64.76 18.82
C MET A 86 44.61 -63.33 19.31
N ILE A 87 45.62 -62.48 19.46
CA ILE A 87 45.43 -61.11 19.97
C ILE A 87 45.02 -60.14 18.86
N ALA A 88 45.65 -60.25 17.68
CA ALA A 88 45.39 -59.33 16.57
C ALA A 88 44.07 -59.64 15.84
N GLY A 89 43.53 -60.86 15.96
CA GLY A 89 42.26 -61.25 15.34
C GLY A 89 41.03 -60.53 15.90
N ASP A 90 41.05 -60.21 17.20
CA ASP A 90 39.92 -59.59 17.91
C ASP A 90 40.05 -58.07 18.07
N GLU A 91 41.22 -57.51 17.74
CA GLU A 91 41.54 -56.08 17.90
C GLU A 91 41.46 -55.31 16.57
N ASP A 92 41.32 -53.97 16.60
CA ASP A 92 41.24 -53.11 15.40
C ASP A 92 42.62 -52.89 14.73
N VAL A 93 43.29 -53.99 14.38
CA VAL A 93 44.66 -54.03 13.83
C VAL A 93 44.62 -54.45 12.35
N ALA A 94 45.37 -53.73 11.51
CA ALA A 94 45.54 -54.05 10.10
C ALA A 94 46.76 -54.95 9.85
N GLN A 95 47.83 -54.72 10.60
CA GLN A 95 49.09 -55.42 10.45
C GLN A 95 49.88 -55.45 11.76
N VAL A 96 50.46 -56.61 12.07
CA VAL A 96 51.48 -56.79 13.09
C VAL A 96 52.71 -57.38 12.44
N VAL A 97 53.87 -56.77 12.70
CA VAL A 97 55.16 -57.26 12.23
C VAL A 97 56.09 -57.39 13.43
N VAL A 98 56.64 -58.58 13.63
CA VAL A 98 57.65 -58.83 14.66
C VAL A 98 58.99 -59.03 13.96
N THR A 99 59.99 -58.26 14.39
CA THR A 99 61.38 -58.37 13.92
C THR A 99 62.28 -58.84 15.04
N ASP A 100 63.35 -59.56 14.67
CA ASP A 100 64.39 -59.97 15.61
C ASP A 100 65.36 -58.81 15.93
N SER A 101 66.35 -59.08 16.79
CA SER A 101 67.39 -58.11 17.18
C SER A 101 68.27 -57.62 16.02
N LYS A 102 68.26 -58.30 14.87
CA LYS A 102 68.95 -57.91 13.63
C LYS A 102 68.02 -57.19 12.64
N GLY A 103 66.76 -56.96 13.01
CA GLY A 103 65.74 -56.33 12.17
C GLY A 103 65.17 -57.26 11.09
N GLN A 104 65.45 -58.57 11.13
CA GLN A 104 64.91 -59.53 10.19
C GLN A 104 63.47 -59.90 10.58
N LEU A 105 62.63 -60.16 9.57
CA LEU A 105 61.24 -60.55 9.78
C LEU A 105 61.15 -61.89 10.52
N PHE A 106 60.54 -61.90 11.70
CA PHE A 106 60.35 -63.08 12.53
C PHE A 106 58.95 -63.69 12.35
N ALA A 107 57.92 -62.86 12.53
CA ALA A 107 56.51 -63.23 12.40
C ALA A 107 55.71 -62.06 11.82
N THR A 108 54.64 -62.36 11.09
CA THR A 108 53.77 -61.34 10.48
C THR A 108 52.33 -61.78 10.50
N TRP A 109 51.45 -60.84 10.83
CA TRP A 109 50.01 -61.01 10.72
C TRP A 109 49.44 -59.81 9.96
N GLN A 110 48.57 -60.08 9.00
CA GLN A 110 47.91 -59.07 8.19
C GLN A 110 46.45 -59.44 8.02
N LEU A 111 45.58 -58.44 8.12
CA LEU A 111 44.17 -58.62 7.84
C LEU A 111 43.96 -58.97 6.36
N PRO A 112 43.14 -59.98 6.02
CA PRO A 112 42.83 -60.33 4.63
C PRO A 112 42.28 -59.14 3.83
N ALA A 113 42.60 -59.09 2.53
CA ALA A 113 42.19 -57.99 1.66
C ALA A 113 40.65 -57.92 1.56
N GLY A 114 40.05 -56.91 2.19
CA GLY A 114 38.60 -56.67 2.13
C GLY A 114 38.11 -55.97 0.85
N ASN A 115 36.79 -55.79 0.81
CA ASN A 115 36.01 -55.19 -0.30
C ASN A 115 36.43 -53.73 -0.61
N GLY A 116 35.85 -53.11 -1.65
CA GLY A 116 36.14 -51.73 -2.03
C GLY A 116 35.99 -50.70 -0.89
N ILE A 117 35.00 -50.89 0.00
CA ILE A 117 34.81 -50.07 1.21
C ILE A 117 36.01 -50.18 2.15
N ALA A 118 36.56 -51.39 2.35
CA ALA A 118 37.72 -51.62 3.20
C ALA A 118 39.03 -51.03 2.64
N ARG A 119 39.10 -50.70 1.34
CA ARG A 119 40.21 -49.92 0.76
C ARG A 119 40.06 -48.44 1.12
N LEU A 120 38.84 -47.89 0.98
CA LEU A 120 38.55 -46.51 1.33
C LEU A 120 38.76 -46.25 2.83
N GLU A 121 38.29 -47.16 3.69
CA GLU A 121 38.54 -47.13 5.14
C GLU A 121 40.03 -47.02 5.44
N ARG A 122 40.87 -47.85 4.80
CA ARG A 122 42.33 -47.83 4.97
C ARG A 122 42.96 -46.52 4.50
N THR A 123 42.56 -45.99 3.35
CA THR A 123 43.10 -44.71 2.86
C THR A 123 42.77 -43.54 3.79
N VAL A 124 41.56 -43.51 4.34
CA VAL A 124 41.14 -42.50 5.31
C VAL A 124 41.87 -42.67 6.64
N ALA A 125 42.00 -43.91 7.10
CA ALA A 125 42.73 -44.25 8.32
C ALA A 125 44.22 -43.87 8.22
N ASP A 126 44.89 -44.15 7.09
CA ASP A 126 46.29 -43.82 6.87
C ASP A 126 46.58 -42.31 6.90
N ALA A 127 45.61 -41.49 6.48
CA ALA A 127 45.73 -40.03 6.53
C ALA A 127 45.47 -39.44 7.94
N ALA A 128 44.60 -40.07 8.73
CA ALA A 128 44.09 -39.49 9.97
C ALA A 128 44.63 -40.13 11.27
N LEU A 129 44.99 -41.42 11.24
CA LEU A 129 45.54 -42.13 12.39
C LEU A 129 47.03 -41.84 12.59
N PRO A 130 47.58 -42.07 13.80
CA PRO A 130 49.02 -42.09 13.98
C PRO A 130 49.63 -43.24 13.16
N GLY A 131 50.87 -43.03 12.70
CA GLY A 131 51.62 -44.03 11.94
C GLY A 131 51.87 -45.33 12.73
N PRO A 132 52.56 -46.31 12.13
CA PRO A 132 52.84 -47.57 12.80
C PRO A 132 53.54 -47.33 14.14
N VAL A 133 53.04 -47.97 15.20
CA VAL A 133 53.61 -47.86 16.55
C VAL A 133 54.58 -49.01 16.77
N THR A 134 55.78 -48.70 17.26
CA THR A 134 56.83 -49.66 17.53
C THR A 134 57.04 -49.82 19.03
N ALA A 135 57.09 -51.08 19.50
CA ALA A 135 57.45 -51.43 20.87
C ALA A 135 58.65 -52.38 20.85
N ALA A 136 59.61 -52.16 21.75
CA ALA A 136 60.74 -53.07 21.93
C ALA A 136 60.32 -54.29 22.76
N VAL A 137 60.77 -55.46 22.36
CA VAL A 137 60.65 -56.72 23.12
C VAL A 137 61.94 -56.90 23.89
N THR A 138 61.85 -56.99 25.21
CA THR A 138 63.00 -57.10 26.10
C THR A 138 62.93 -58.36 26.93
N HIS A 139 63.99 -59.16 26.92
CA HIS A 139 64.18 -60.30 27.82
C HIS A 139 65.35 -59.98 28.75
N ASP A 140 65.14 -60.00 30.07
CA ASP A 140 66.16 -59.65 31.08
C ASP A 140 66.87 -58.30 30.81
N GLY A 141 66.15 -57.32 30.28
CA GLY A 141 66.66 -55.98 29.96
C GLY A 141 67.43 -55.88 28.63
N ILE A 142 67.57 -56.96 27.88
CA ILE A 142 68.18 -56.97 26.55
C ILE A 142 67.07 -56.94 25.48
N ILE A 143 67.19 -56.04 24.51
CA ILE A 143 66.24 -55.96 23.38
C ILE A 143 66.47 -57.17 22.47
N VAL A 144 65.50 -58.09 22.46
CA VAL A 144 65.51 -59.30 21.63
C VAL A 144 64.81 -59.09 20.28
N GLY A 145 64.02 -58.03 20.15
CA GLY A 145 63.42 -57.61 18.88
C GLY A 145 62.42 -56.47 19.03
N HIS A 146 61.61 -56.24 17.99
CA HIS A 146 60.61 -55.18 17.98
C HIS A 146 59.26 -55.68 17.44
N VAL A 147 58.16 -55.16 17.99
CA VAL A 147 56.81 -55.35 17.47
C VAL A 147 56.33 -54.03 16.87
N VAL A 148 55.90 -54.08 15.61
CA VAL A 148 55.31 -52.97 14.88
C VAL A 148 53.84 -53.26 14.66
N VAL A 149 52.97 -52.41 15.19
CA VAL A 149 51.50 -52.55 15.06
C VAL A 149 50.95 -51.39 14.25
N ARG A 150 50.10 -51.70 13.26
CA ARG A 150 49.36 -50.72 12.47
C ARG A 150 47.86 -50.92 12.67
N GLY A 151 47.16 -49.86 13.06
CA GLY A 151 45.71 -49.89 13.23
C GLY A 151 44.94 -50.00 11.91
N ARG A 152 43.75 -50.60 11.96
CA ARG A 152 42.82 -50.74 10.82
C ARG A 152 41.94 -49.51 10.62
N GLY A 153 41.57 -48.82 11.69
CA GLY A 153 40.81 -47.57 11.63
C GLY A 153 39.33 -47.76 11.29
N HIS A 154 38.78 -48.95 11.51
CA HIS A 154 37.36 -49.21 11.24
C HIS A 154 36.46 -48.41 12.20
N GLN A 155 36.82 -48.39 13.49
CA GLN A 155 36.13 -47.57 14.48
C GLN A 155 36.25 -46.07 14.17
N PHE A 156 37.41 -45.65 13.66
CA PHE A 156 37.65 -44.28 13.21
C PHE A 156 36.69 -43.88 12.08
N PHE A 157 36.59 -44.74 11.06
CA PHE A 157 35.74 -44.49 9.90
C PHE A 157 34.25 -44.42 10.27
N GLY A 158 33.77 -45.35 11.11
CA GLY A 158 32.40 -45.35 11.60
C GLY A 158 32.06 -44.08 12.39
N PHE A 159 32.95 -43.64 13.27
CA PHE A 159 32.78 -42.41 14.03
C PHE A 159 32.76 -41.17 13.13
N LEU A 160 33.65 -41.09 12.13
CA LEU A 160 33.68 -39.98 11.18
C LEU A 160 32.41 -39.91 10.33
N LEU A 161 31.90 -41.05 9.85
CA LEU A 161 30.65 -41.11 9.09
C LEU A 161 29.45 -40.70 9.95
N GLY A 162 29.38 -41.16 11.19
CA GLY A 162 28.38 -40.74 12.17
C GLY A 162 28.44 -39.24 12.47
N GLY A 163 29.65 -38.68 12.61
CA GLY A 163 29.88 -37.25 12.80
C GLY A 163 29.40 -36.42 11.60
N VAL A 164 29.72 -36.83 10.38
CA VAL A 164 29.22 -36.20 9.15
C VAL A 164 27.69 -36.26 9.08
N GLY A 165 27.10 -37.41 9.40
CA GLY A 165 25.64 -37.57 9.47
C GLY A 165 25.00 -36.63 10.49
N GLY A 166 25.58 -36.53 11.69
CA GLY A 166 25.14 -35.61 12.74
C GLY A 166 25.22 -34.15 12.29
N ILE A 167 26.30 -33.75 11.61
CA ILE A 167 26.48 -32.40 11.06
C ILE A 167 25.42 -32.09 10.00
N LEU A 168 25.16 -33.02 9.09
CA LEU A 168 24.11 -32.87 8.08
C LEU A 168 22.73 -32.74 8.73
N GLY A 169 22.46 -33.51 9.79
CA GLY A 169 21.24 -33.39 10.58
C GLY A 169 21.09 -32.01 11.25
N CYS A 170 22.14 -31.54 11.92
CA CYS A 170 22.19 -30.20 12.52
C CYS A 170 22.01 -29.09 11.47
N LEU A 171 22.63 -29.24 10.30
CA LEU A 171 22.48 -28.29 9.20
C LEU A 171 21.03 -28.26 8.70
N ALA A 172 20.42 -29.42 8.47
CA ALA A 172 19.03 -29.50 8.05
C ALA A 172 18.08 -28.85 9.07
N PHE A 173 18.27 -29.13 10.36
CA PHE A 173 17.47 -28.53 11.43
C PHE A 173 17.64 -27.01 11.51
N SER A 174 18.88 -26.52 11.42
CA SER A 174 19.19 -25.09 11.42
C SER A 174 18.60 -24.37 10.20
N VAL A 175 18.72 -24.95 9.00
CA VAL A 175 18.12 -24.41 7.77
C VAL A 175 16.60 -24.39 7.89
N PHE A 176 15.98 -25.43 8.45
CA PHE A 176 14.54 -25.48 8.67
C PHE A 176 14.09 -24.41 9.67
N GLY A 177 14.77 -24.27 10.81
CA GLY A 177 14.51 -23.21 11.79
C GLY A 177 14.66 -21.81 11.19
N ALA A 178 15.72 -21.57 10.44
CA ALA A 178 15.95 -20.31 9.73
C ALA A 178 14.85 -20.03 8.70
N TYR A 179 14.39 -21.06 7.97
CA TYR A 179 13.27 -20.94 7.03
C TYR A 179 11.97 -20.54 7.74
N VAL A 180 11.62 -21.19 8.85
CA VAL A 180 10.42 -20.89 9.63
C VAL A 180 10.47 -19.48 10.21
N SER A 181 11.57 -19.11 10.86
CA SER A 181 11.76 -17.77 11.45
C SER A 181 11.76 -16.67 10.39
N SER A 182 12.41 -16.92 9.23
CA SER A 182 12.35 -15.99 8.11
C SER A 182 10.91 -15.82 7.60
N LYS A 183 10.14 -16.89 7.49
CA LYS A 183 8.74 -16.81 7.06
C LYS A 183 7.87 -16.03 8.05
N ARG A 184 8.09 -16.16 9.36
CA ARG A 184 7.41 -15.37 10.41
C ARG A 184 7.75 -13.89 10.31
N LEU A 185 9.03 -13.53 10.39
CA LEU A 185 9.49 -12.13 10.29
C LEU A 185 8.98 -11.44 9.02
N LEU A 186 8.98 -12.16 7.90
CA LEU A 186 8.48 -11.63 6.64
C LEU A 186 6.97 -11.38 6.65
N ARG A 187 6.18 -12.24 7.30
CA ARG A 187 4.74 -12.01 7.43
C ARG A 187 4.47 -10.77 8.28
N ASP A 188 5.15 -10.68 9.42
CA ASP A 188 4.88 -9.67 10.45
C ASP A 188 5.33 -8.27 10.01
N ILE A 189 6.32 -8.17 9.11
CA ILE A 189 6.80 -6.89 8.57
C ILE A 189 6.19 -6.57 7.20
N VAL A 190 6.20 -7.52 6.26
CA VAL A 190 5.86 -7.21 4.86
C VAL A 190 4.34 -7.08 4.66
N SER A 191 3.54 -7.83 5.41
CA SER A 191 2.07 -7.77 5.27
C SER A 191 1.52 -6.39 5.67
N PRO A 192 1.87 -5.83 6.84
CA PRO A 192 1.40 -4.48 7.22
C PRO A 192 1.90 -3.38 6.27
N LEU A 193 3.16 -3.44 5.84
CA LEU A 193 3.69 -2.47 4.88
C LEU A 193 2.97 -2.50 3.52
N ARG A 194 2.58 -3.69 3.05
CA ARG A 194 1.74 -3.81 1.84
C ARG A 194 0.32 -3.31 2.06
N ALA A 195 -0.25 -3.55 3.24
CA ALA A 195 -1.57 -3.04 3.59
C ALA A 195 -1.57 -1.50 3.59
N LEU A 196 -0.60 -0.87 4.26
CA LEU A 196 -0.37 0.59 4.23
C LEU A 196 -0.26 1.13 2.81
N ALA A 197 0.61 0.53 1.99
CA ALA A 197 0.77 0.94 0.59
C ALA A 197 -0.53 0.76 -0.22
N GLY A 198 -1.30 -0.29 0.07
CA GLY A 198 -2.59 -0.58 -0.56
C GLY A 198 -3.65 0.47 -0.21
N VAL A 199 -3.76 0.85 1.06
CA VAL A 199 -4.66 1.93 1.51
C VAL A 199 -4.23 3.26 0.88
N ALA A 200 -2.96 3.62 0.94
CA ALA A 200 -2.45 4.84 0.33
C ALA A 200 -2.75 4.93 -1.18
N HIS A 201 -2.61 3.81 -1.92
CA HIS A 201 -2.93 3.78 -3.34
C HIS A 201 -4.44 3.87 -3.61
N ALA A 202 -5.27 3.23 -2.77
CA ALA A 202 -6.73 3.33 -2.86
C ALA A 202 -7.22 4.75 -2.58
N VAL A 203 -6.69 5.41 -1.55
CA VAL A 203 -6.96 6.82 -1.24
C VAL A 203 -6.58 7.73 -2.41
N ARG A 204 -5.39 7.54 -2.99
CA ARG A 204 -4.91 8.36 -4.11
C ARG A 204 -5.72 8.16 -5.40
N ARG A 205 -6.11 6.93 -5.72
CA ARG A 205 -6.67 6.59 -7.04
C ARG A 205 -8.20 6.56 -7.06
N GLU A 206 -8.81 6.15 -5.95
CA GLU A 206 -10.24 5.91 -5.83
C GLU A 206 -10.90 6.86 -4.80
N ARG A 207 -10.12 7.73 -4.13
CA ARG A 207 -10.60 8.60 -3.05
C ARG A 207 -11.33 7.82 -1.95
N ALA A 208 -10.89 6.59 -1.70
CA ALA A 208 -11.47 5.69 -0.71
C ALA A 208 -10.99 6.07 0.71
N PHE A 209 -11.32 7.28 1.16
CA PHE A 209 -10.89 7.81 2.46
C PHE A 209 -11.39 6.98 3.63
N GLY A 210 -12.54 6.28 3.51
CA GLY A 210 -13.08 5.38 4.53
C GLY A 210 -12.32 4.05 4.73
N ARG A 211 -11.29 3.74 3.93
CA ARG A 211 -10.43 2.59 4.25
C ARG A 211 -9.49 2.92 5.40
N ARG A 212 -9.27 1.96 6.28
CA ARG A 212 -8.32 2.06 7.40
C ARG A 212 -7.28 0.95 7.30
N VAL A 213 -6.10 1.23 7.83
CA VAL A 213 -5.01 0.27 7.97
C VAL A 213 -5.33 -0.62 9.18
N GLU A 214 -5.23 -1.94 9.01
CA GLU A 214 -5.41 -2.90 10.09
C GLU A 214 -4.24 -2.91 11.07
N SER A 215 -4.50 -3.27 12.33
CA SER A 215 -3.49 -3.35 13.38
C SER A 215 -2.37 -4.33 13.04
N ALA A 216 -1.13 -3.92 13.35
CA ALA A 216 0.07 -4.71 13.09
C ALA A 216 0.61 -5.34 14.39
N ALA A 217 1.23 -6.51 14.28
CA ALA A 217 1.84 -7.20 15.45
C ALA A 217 3.10 -6.49 15.99
N ILE A 218 3.73 -5.64 15.17
CA ILE A 218 4.93 -4.88 15.52
C ILE A 218 4.50 -3.50 15.97
N ALA A 219 4.88 -3.10 17.19
CA ALA A 219 4.42 -1.88 17.83
C ALA A 219 4.67 -0.64 16.95
N GLU A 220 5.85 -0.51 16.36
CA GLU A 220 6.21 0.62 15.50
C GLU A 220 5.39 0.66 14.21
N LEU A 221 5.05 -0.50 13.64
CA LEU A 221 4.19 -0.58 12.45
C LEU A 221 2.73 -0.32 12.80
N ASN A 222 2.29 -0.70 14.00
CA ASN A 222 0.95 -0.41 14.48
C ASN A 222 0.78 1.09 14.70
N GLN A 223 1.72 1.72 15.40
CA GLN A 223 1.74 3.17 15.61
C GLN A 223 1.73 3.93 14.28
N LEU A 224 2.54 3.50 13.30
CA LEU A 224 2.52 4.11 11.97
C LEU A 224 1.17 3.94 11.26
N GLY A 225 0.50 2.79 11.44
CA GLY A 225 -0.85 2.55 10.95
C GLY A 225 -1.89 3.46 11.60
N ASP A 226 -1.79 3.66 12.91
CA ASP A 226 -2.68 4.51 13.71
C ASP A 226 -2.49 6.00 13.35
N ASP A 227 -1.25 6.47 13.21
CA ASP A 227 -0.93 7.82 12.75
C ASP A 227 -1.49 8.05 11.34
N PHE A 228 -1.34 7.06 10.45
CA PHE A 228 -1.89 7.14 9.09
C PHE A 228 -3.41 7.19 9.07
N ASN A 229 -4.08 6.42 9.93
CA ASN A 229 -5.54 6.44 10.08
C ASN A 229 -6.01 7.81 10.60
N THR A 230 -5.31 8.39 11.57
CA THR A 230 -5.61 9.74 12.10
C THR A 230 -5.55 10.80 10.99
N LEU A 231 -4.51 10.74 10.13
CA LEU A 231 -4.41 11.63 8.98
C LEU A 231 -5.55 11.43 7.97
N LEU A 232 -6.02 10.19 7.78
CA LEU A 232 -7.17 9.94 6.89
C LEU A 232 -8.46 10.50 7.46
N ASP A 233 -8.66 10.45 8.78
CA ASP A 233 -9.79 11.08 9.45
C ASP A 233 -9.76 12.60 9.23
N GLU A 234 -8.61 13.25 9.46
CA GLU A 234 -8.45 14.69 9.20
C GLU A 234 -8.69 15.07 7.73
N PHE A 235 -8.23 14.25 6.78
CA PHE A 235 -8.48 14.49 5.35
C PHE A 235 -9.95 14.36 4.97
N GLU A 236 -10.65 13.38 5.54
CA GLU A 236 -12.08 13.16 5.30
C GLU A 236 -12.89 14.36 5.81
N ASP A 237 -12.59 14.84 7.02
CA ASP A 237 -13.22 16.02 7.61
C ASP A 237 -12.95 17.29 6.80
N TRP A 238 -11.70 17.50 6.36
CA TRP A 238 -11.35 18.66 5.54
C TRP A 238 -12.06 18.64 4.19
N GLN A 239 -12.16 17.47 3.54
CA GLN A 239 -12.88 17.35 2.27
C GLN A 239 -14.37 17.68 2.44
N ASN A 240 -15.00 17.22 3.52
CA ASN A 240 -16.40 17.51 3.79
C ASN A 240 -16.61 19.02 4.04
N THR A 241 -15.75 19.62 4.86
CA THR A 241 -15.77 21.07 5.10
C THR A 241 -15.65 21.87 3.80
N LEU A 242 -14.68 21.53 2.94
CA LEU A 242 -14.49 22.21 1.65
C LEU A 242 -15.69 22.04 0.71
N ARG A 243 -16.38 20.90 0.74
CA ARG A 243 -17.60 20.68 -0.05
C ARG A 243 -18.73 21.56 0.42
N ASP A 244 -18.94 21.64 1.73
CA ASP A 244 -19.99 22.47 2.32
C ASP A 244 -19.72 23.96 2.09
N GLU A 245 -18.45 24.39 2.22
CA GLU A 245 -18.03 25.75 1.89
C GLU A 245 -18.25 26.07 0.41
N ASN A 246 -17.86 25.18 -0.51
CA ASN A 246 -18.12 25.39 -1.94
C ASN A 246 -19.61 25.47 -2.26
N ALA A 247 -20.42 24.58 -1.69
CA ALA A 247 -21.87 24.61 -1.88
C ALA A 247 -22.48 25.92 -1.35
N SER A 248 -22.02 26.39 -0.19
CA SER A 248 -22.42 27.68 0.37
C SER A 248 -22.00 28.86 -0.51
N LEU A 249 -20.78 28.85 -1.04
CA LEU A 249 -20.27 29.88 -1.94
C LEU A 249 -21.04 29.88 -3.28
N GLU A 250 -21.33 28.72 -3.84
CA GLU A 250 -22.14 28.58 -5.06
C GLU A 250 -23.55 29.11 -4.84
N HIS A 251 -24.17 28.80 -3.70
CA HIS A 251 -25.49 29.33 -3.35
C HIS A 251 -25.46 30.86 -3.23
N LYS A 252 -24.48 31.42 -2.51
CA LYS A 252 -24.28 32.88 -2.38
C LYS A 252 -23.98 33.57 -3.72
N ALA A 253 -23.28 32.89 -4.62
CA ALA A 253 -22.97 33.42 -5.94
C ALA A 253 -24.18 33.43 -6.89
N THR A 254 -25.21 32.64 -6.60
CA THR A 254 -26.38 32.45 -7.49
C THR A 254 -27.69 32.96 -6.92
N HIS A 255 -27.79 33.22 -5.62
CA HIS A 255 -29.03 33.68 -4.96
C HIS A 255 -28.83 35.04 -4.27
N ASP A 256 -29.92 35.80 -4.14
CA ASP A 256 -29.99 37.03 -3.36
C ASP A 256 -30.11 36.73 -1.87
N ALA A 257 -29.23 37.31 -1.05
CA ALA A 257 -29.13 36.98 0.37
C ALA A 257 -30.34 37.42 1.21
N LEU A 258 -31.10 38.43 0.75
CA LEU A 258 -32.26 38.95 1.47
C LEU A 258 -33.53 38.15 1.16
N THR A 259 -33.81 37.93 -0.13
CA THR A 259 -35.08 37.33 -0.59
C THR A 259 -34.99 35.82 -0.81
N GLY A 260 -33.78 35.26 -0.89
CA GLY A 260 -33.56 33.85 -1.23
C GLY A 260 -33.89 33.49 -2.68
N LEU A 261 -34.29 34.47 -3.51
CA LEU A 261 -34.52 34.27 -4.93
C LEU A 261 -33.18 34.14 -5.69
N PRO A 262 -33.17 33.49 -6.86
CA PRO A 262 -32.10 33.63 -7.84
C PRO A 262 -31.68 35.10 -8.02
N ASN A 263 -30.38 35.34 -8.12
CA ASN A 263 -29.83 36.65 -8.40
C ASN A 263 -29.73 36.89 -9.93
N ARG A 264 -29.23 38.05 -10.31
CA ARG A 264 -29.01 38.42 -11.73
C ARG A 264 -28.19 37.39 -12.51
N VAL A 265 -27.10 36.89 -11.93
CA VAL A 265 -26.21 35.90 -12.60
C VAL A 265 -26.98 34.62 -12.91
N GLN A 266 -27.73 34.10 -11.94
CA GLN A 266 -28.51 32.89 -12.14
C GLN A 266 -29.68 33.10 -13.11
N PHE A 267 -30.33 34.27 -13.07
CA PHE A 267 -31.41 34.62 -14.00
C PHE A 267 -30.92 34.66 -15.45
N GLU A 268 -29.83 35.38 -15.72
CA GLU A 268 -29.27 35.50 -17.08
C GLU A 268 -28.81 34.14 -17.63
N SER A 269 -28.19 33.31 -16.79
CA SER A 269 -27.79 31.95 -17.18
C SER A 269 -28.99 31.07 -17.55
N ARG A 270 -30.05 31.08 -16.73
CA ARG A 270 -31.26 30.29 -16.99
C ARG A 270 -32.05 30.82 -18.19
N LEU A 271 -32.06 32.14 -18.39
CA LEU A 271 -32.66 32.75 -19.58
C LEU A 271 -31.94 32.30 -20.85
N ALA A 272 -30.61 32.34 -20.89
CA ALA A 272 -29.84 31.89 -22.04
C ALA A 272 -30.15 30.43 -22.41
N LEU A 273 -30.25 29.53 -21.41
CA LEU A 273 -30.65 28.13 -21.63
C LEU A 273 -32.07 28.01 -22.17
N ALA A 274 -33.03 28.75 -21.58
CA ALA A 274 -34.41 28.73 -22.03
C ALA A 274 -34.57 29.23 -23.47
N LEU A 275 -33.77 30.22 -23.89
CA LEU A 275 -33.77 30.71 -25.28
C LEU A 275 -33.20 29.68 -26.27
N CYS A 276 -32.15 28.94 -25.88
CA CYS A 276 -31.65 27.83 -26.68
C CYS A 276 -32.72 26.76 -26.91
N ASP A 277 -33.43 26.36 -25.85
CA ASP A 277 -34.51 25.37 -25.93
C ASP A 277 -35.70 25.90 -26.76
N ALA A 278 -36.05 27.17 -26.60
CA ALA A 278 -37.09 27.85 -27.37
C ALA A 278 -36.77 27.89 -28.88
N THR A 279 -35.49 28.12 -29.23
CA THR A 279 -35.02 28.10 -30.62
C THR A 279 -35.23 26.73 -31.27
N LEU A 280 -34.99 25.64 -30.51
CA LEU A 280 -35.14 24.27 -31.00
C LEU A 280 -36.60 23.82 -31.10
N THR A 281 -37.44 24.26 -30.16
CA THR A 281 -38.83 23.82 -30.03
C THR A 281 -39.83 24.73 -30.73
N GLY A 282 -39.41 25.92 -31.16
CA GLY A 282 -40.29 26.96 -31.71
C GLY A 282 -41.20 27.62 -30.67
N GLN A 283 -40.96 27.39 -29.38
CA GLN A 283 -41.72 28.01 -28.29
C GLN A 283 -41.26 29.44 -28.02
N ARG A 284 -42.10 30.22 -27.32
CA ARG A 284 -41.74 31.57 -26.89
C ARG A 284 -41.29 31.57 -25.43
N VAL A 285 -40.44 32.52 -25.09
CA VAL A 285 -40.03 32.83 -23.71
C VAL A 285 -40.37 34.28 -23.45
N ALA A 286 -40.97 34.58 -22.30
CA ALA A 286 -41.27 35.95 -21.92
C ALA A 286 -40.45 36.35 -20.69
N VAL A 287 -40.00 37.61 -20.68
CA VAL A 287 -39.35 38.24 -19.54
C VAL A 287 -40.21 39.41 -19.09
N LEU A 288 -40.57 39.42 -17.81
CA LEU A 288 -41.17 40.56 -17.14
C LEU A 288 -40.08 41.19 -16.26
N TYR A 289 -39.70 42.43 -16.53
CA TYR A 289 -38.83 43.23 -15.67
C TYR A 289 -39.72 44.08 -14.77
N LEU A 290 -39.56 43.99 -13.46
CA LEU A 290 -40.40 44.66 -12.48
C LEU A 290 -39.57 45.56 -11.56
N ASP A 291 -40.14 46.68 -11.16
CA ASP A 291 -39.55 47.63 -10.23
C ASP A 291 -40.62 48.07 -9.22
N CYS A 292 -40.24 48.15 -7.94
CA CYS A 292 -41.13 48.66 -6.90
C CYS A 292 -41.21 50.18 -6.93
N ASP A 293 -42.38 50.71 -7.27
CA ASP A 293 -42.59 52.15 -7.36
C ASP A 293 -42.35 52.83 -6.01
N ARG A 294 -41.55 53.91 -6.03
CA ARG A 294 -41.22 54.75 -4.88
C ARG A 294 -40.59 53.99 -3.70
N PHE A 295 -39.88 52.88 -3.95
CA PHE A 295 -39.21 52.12 -2.89
C PHE A 295 -38.26 52.98 -2.03
N LYS A 296 -37.60 53.96 -2.63
CA LYS A 296 -36.75 54.91 -1.88
C LYS A 296 -37.52 55.70 -0.82
N GLU A 297 -38.76 56.11 -1.10
CA GLU A 297 -39.61 56.81 -0.12
C GLU A 297 -39.95 55.90 1.08
N ILE A 298 -40.12 54.61 0.84
CA ILE A 298 -40.35 53.61 1.91
C ILE A 298 -39.13 53.56 2.83
N ASN A 299 -37.92 53.44 2.27
CA ASN A 299 -36.68 53.44 3.05
C ASN A 299 -36.48 54.75 3.81
N ASP A 300 -36.68 55.90 3.14
CA ASP A 300 -36.46 57.22 3.72
C ASP A 300 -37.45 57.53 4.86
N CYS A 301 -38.70 57.02 4.78
CA CYS A 301 -39.73 57.27 5.79
C CYS A 301 -39.83 56.21 6.89
N LEU A 302 -39.60 54.93 6.59
CA LEU A 302 -39.85 53.81 7.49
C LEU A 302 -38.58 53.05 7.92
N GLY A 303 -37.44 53.39 7.32
CA GLY A 303 -36.15 52.75 7.57
C GLY A 303 -35.90 51.55 6.66
N HIS A 304 -34.64 51.13 6.58
CA HIS A 304 -34.20 50.03 5.72
C HIS A 304 -34.82 48.68 6.11
N ASP A 305 -35.01 48.41 7.41
CA ASP A 305 -35.64 47.17 7.88
C ASP A 305 -37.07 47.01 7.33
N ALA A 306 -37.82 48.11 7.21
CA ALA A 306 -39.15 48.11 6.60
C ALA A 306 -39.08 47.87 5.08
N GLY A 307 -38.09 48.47 4.40
CA GLY A 307 -37.83 48.19 3.00
C GLY A 307 -37.46 46.73 2.73
N ASP A 308 -36.64 46.13 3.59
CA ASP A 308 -36.24 44.73 3.49
C ASP A 308 -37.44 43.79 3.65
N ALA A 309 -38.32 44.05 4.62
CA ALA A 309 -39.57 43.32 4.80
C ALA A 309 -40.51 43.45 3.58
N VAL A 310 -40.57 44.63 2.97
CA VAL A 310 -41.31 44.86 1.73
C VAL A 310 -40.74 44.00 0.59
N LEU A 311 -39.42 43.97 0.41
CA LEU A 311 -38.77 43.18 -0.64
C LEU A 311 -39.01 41.66 -0.45
N ILE A 312 -38.93 41.17 0.79
CA ILE A 312 -39.26 39.78 1.13
C ILE A 312 -40.73 39.48 0.82
N GLY A 313 -41.64 40.40 1.15
CA GLY A 313 -43.07 40.29 0.84
C GLY A 313 -43.34 40.24 -0.67
N ILE A 314 -42.69 41.10 -1.45
CA ILE A 314 -42.77 41.11 -2.92
C ILE A 314 -42.25 39.79 -3.49
N ALA A 315 -41.08 39.32 -3.04
CA ALA A 315 -40.48 38.07 -3.48
C ALA A 315 -41.42 36.87 -3.26
N SER A 316 -42.01 36.77 -2.07
CA SER A 316 -42.98 35.73 -1.72
C SER A 316 -44.21 35.77 -2.63
N ARG A 317 -44.77 36.97 -2.86
CA ARG A 317 -45.92 37.15 -3.75
C ARG A 317 -45.61 36.81 -5.19
N LEU A 318 -44.44 37.21 -5.71
CA LEU A 318 -44.03 36.87 -7.07
C LEU A 318 -43.92 35.35 -7.23
N ARG A 319 -43.27 34.67 -6.28
CA ARG A 319 -43.09 33.21 -6.34
C ARG A 319 -44.42 32.46 -6.27
N ALA A 320 -45.37 32.93 -5.48
CA ALA A 320 -46.70 32.32 -5.35
C ALA A 320 -47.60 32.50 -6.60
N ARG A 321 -47.27 33.43 -7.50
CA ARG A 321 -48.08 33.76 -8.68
C ARG A 321 -47.58 33.13 -9.98
N VAL A 322 -46.40 32.54 -9.97
CA VAL A 322 -45.80 31.88 -11.13
C VAL A 322 -45.75 30.37 -10.93
N ARG A 323 -45.58 29.63 -12.03
CA ARG A 323 -45.49 28.16 -11.98
C ARG A 323 -44.10 27.74 -11.52
N GLU A 324 -43.97 26.48 -11.13
CA GLU A 324 -42.68 25.91 -10.75
C GLU A 324 -41.65 25.95 -11.90
N ALA A 325 -42.13 25.81 -13.15
CA ALA A 325 -41.32 25.92 -14.36
C ALA A 325 -40.85 27.36 -14.68
N ASP A 326 -41.48 28.37 -14.07
CA ASP A 326 -41.11 29.78 -14.24
C ASP A 326 -40.04 30.17 -13.21
N LEU A 327 -39.22 31.17 -13.56
CA LEU A 327 -38.14 31.66 -12.71
C LEU A 327 -38.45 33.07 -12.23
N VAL A 328 -38.36 33.31 -10.92
CA VAL A 328 -38.38 34.64 -10.31
C VAL A 328 -36.98 34.94 -9.81
N ALA A 329 -36.46 36.14 -10.09
CA ALA A 329 -35.17 36.59 -9.61
C ALA A 329 -35.26 38.02 -9.06
N ARG A 330 -34.36 38.35 -8.13
CA ARG A 330 -34.08 39.73 -7.75
C ARG A 330 -32.79 40.16 -8.43
N LEU A 331 -32.88 41.21 -9.24
CA LEU A 331 -31.76 41.65 -10.07
C LEU A 331 -30.85 42.67 -9.37
N GLY A 332 -31.36 43.31 -8.32
CA GLY A 332 -30.65 44.25 -7.45
C GLY A 332 -31.59 45.34 -6.94
N GLY A 333 -31.34 45.88 -5.74
CA GLY A 333 -32.19 46.94 -5.18
C GLY A 333 -33.66 46.52 -5.07
N ASP A 334 -34.54 47.26 -5.73
CA ASP A 334 -35.98 47.05 -5.85
C ASP A 334 -36.42 46.40 -7.17
N GLU A 335 -35.47 45.91 -7.97
CA GLU A 335 -35.71 45.31 -9.27
C GLU A 335 -35.85 43.79 -9.18
N PHE A 336 -36.92 43.28 -9.80
CA PHE A 336 -37.20 41.86 -9.93
C PHE A 336 -37.37 41.49 -11.41
N ALA A 337 -37.15 40.22 -11.73
CA ALA A 337 -37.48 39.69 -13.04
C ALA A 337 -38.21 38.35 -12.93
N VAL A 338 -39.14 38.14 -13.85
CA VAL A 338 -39.85 36.87 -14.02
C VAL A 338 -39.60 36.38 -15.44
N MET A 339 -39.12 35.14 -15.57
CA MET A 339 -39.01 34.44 -16.84
C MET A 339 -40.12 33.39 -16.92
N LEU A 340 -40.97 33.51 -17.92
CA LEU A 340 -42.00 32.54 -18.25
C LEU A 340 -41.49 31.64 -19.36
N ALA A 341 -41.35 30.35 -19.04
CA ALA A 341 -40.90 29.35 -20.00
C ALA A 341 -42.10 28.82 -20.82
N ALA A 342 -41.85 28.39 -22.06
CA ALA A 342 -42.83 27.68 -22.89
C ALA A 342 -44.17 28.42 -23.06
N VAL A 343 -44.12 29.69 -23.48
CA VAL A 343 -45.31 30.51 -23.66
C VAL A 343 -46.00 30.16 -24.99
N PRO A 344 -47.26 29.70 -24.99
CA PRO A 344 -47.97 29.31 -26.21
C PRO A 344 -48.49 30.51 -27.02
N GLU A 345 -48.86 31.61 -26.36
CA GLU A 345 -49.43 32.81 -26.99
C GLU A 345 -49.09 34.09 -26.21
N ALA A 346 -48.93 35.21 -26.93
CA ALA A 346 -48.59 36.49 -26.31
C ALA A 346 -49.69 37.01 -25.35
N GLY A 347 -50.96 36.73 -25.64
CA GLY A 347 -52.09 37.12 -24.78
C GLY A 347 -52.04 36.50 -23.38
N SER A 348 -51.49 35.29 -23.27
CA SER A 348 -51.29 34.64 -21.97
C SER A 348 -50.26 35.36 -21.10
N VAL A 349 -49.24 36.01 -21.69
CA VAL A 349 -48.24 36.79 -20.94
C VAL A 349 -48.85 38.07 -20.37
N CYS A 350 -49.67 38.77 -21.15
CA CYS A 350 -50.37 39.98 -20.71
C CYS A 350 -51.25 39.68 -19.48
N ARG A 351 -52.01 38.57 -19.52
CA ARG A 351 -52.82 38.14 -18.38
C ARG A 351 -51.97 37.83 -17.13
N ILE A 352 -50.83 37.17 -17.30
CA ILE A 352 -49.91 36.89 -16.19
C ILE A 352 -49.32 38.18 -15.61
N ALA A 353 -48.99 39.17 -16.45
CA ALA A 353 -48.55 40.48 -15.99
C ALA A 353 -49.63 41.20 -15.17
N ASP A 354 -50.89 41.18 -15.63
CA ASP A 354 -52.03 41.72 -14.89
C ASP A 354 -52.25 41.00 -13.55
N GLU A 355 -52.14 39.67 -13.52
CA GLU A 355 -52.28 38.86 -12.31
C GLU A 355 -51.16 39.11 -11.29
N ILE A 356 -49.92 39.26 -11.76
CA ILE A 356 -48.78 39.62 -10.93
C ILE A 356 -49.00 41.00 -10.31
N LEU A 357 -49.32 42.02 -11.11
CA LEU A 357 -49.53 43.38 -10.60
C LEU A 357 -50.73 43.47 -9.65
N SER A 358 -51.84 42.81 -9.99
CA SER A 358 -53.02 42.75 -9.11
C SER A 358 -52.71 42.04 -7.79
N GLY A 359 -51.84 41.03 -7.82
CA GLY A 359 -51.33 40.34 -6.63
C GLY A 359 -50.47 41.21 -5.73
N MET A 360 -49.94 42.32 -6.22
CA MET A 360 -49.16 43.29 -5.43
C MET A 360 -50.02 44.36 -4.76
N ALA A 361 -51.27 44.57 -5.21
CA ALA A 361 -52.16 45.61 -4.69
C ALA A 361 -52.48 45.53 -3.18
N PRO A 362 -52.62 44.35 -2.55
CA PRO A 362 -52.83 44.27 -1.10
C PRO A 362 -51.62 44.84 -0.33
N SER A 363 -51.83 45.58 0.76
CA SER A 363 -50.70 46.07 1.59
C SER A 363 -49.84 44.94 2.16
N ILE A 364 -48.54 45.17 2.29
CA ILE A 364 -47.59 44.27 2.96
C ILE A 364 -47.60 44.62 4.44
N GLU A 365 -47.85 43.63 5.30
CA GLU A 365 -47.76 43.79 6.75
C GLU A 365 -46.31 43.63 7.20
N LEU A 366 -45.82 44.63 7.93
CA LEU A 366 -44.50 44.64 8.55
C LEU A 366 -44.55 43.91 9.89
N SER A 367 -43.39 43.44 10.35
CA SER A 367 -43.26 42.71 11.62
C SER A 367 -43.65 43.51 12.87
N ASP A 368 -43.73 44.83 12.77
CA ASP A 368 -44.19 45.74 13.83
C ASP A 368 -45.68 46.10 13.74
N GLY A 369 -46.43 45.45 12.84
CA GLY A 369 -47.87 45.62 12.65
C GLY A 369 -48.26 46.81 11.75
N ARG A 370 -47.28 47.56 11.21
CA ARG A 370 -47.56 48.58 10.19
C ARG A 370 -47.88 47.93 8.86
N VAL A 371 -48.68 48.60 8.02
CA VAL A 371 -49.02 48.14 6.68
C VAL A 371 -48.49 49.11 5.62
N VAL A 372 -47.82 48.57 4.61
CA VAL A 372 -47.23 49.36 3.51
C VAL A 372 -47.93 48.99 2.21
N ALA A 373 -48.58 49.97 1.58
CA ALA A 373 -49.08 49.81 0.23
C ALA A 373 -47.93 50.02 -0.76
N THR A 374 -47.71 49.04 -1.64
CA THR A 374 -46.70 49.12 -2.70
C THR A 374 -47.35 48.91 -4.05
N MET A 375 -46.74 49.49 -5.08
CA MET A 375 -47.11 49.27 -6.47
C MET A 375 -45.86 48.82 -7.21
N MET A 376 -46.05 48.00 -8.23
CA MET A 376 -44.96 47.58 -9.10
C MET A 376 -45.26 48.01 -10.52
N SER A 377 -44.26 48.54 -11.19
CA SER A 377 -44.30 48.79 -12.62
C SER A 377 -43.59 47.65 -13.34
N ALA A 378 -44.13 47.19 -14.47
CA ALA A 378 -43.57 46.05 -15.19
C ALA A 378 -43.39 46.31 -16.70
N GLY A 379 -42.35 45.70 -17.27
CA GLY A 379 -42.08 45.73 -18.70
C GLY A 379 -41.97 44.32 -19.22
N VAL A 380 -42.66 44.04 -20.33
CA VAL A 380 -42.81 42.68 -20.84
C VAL A 380 -42.11 42.58 -22.20
N ALA A 381 -41.16 41.65 -22.33
CA ALA A 381 -40.54 41.31 -23.61
C ALA A 381 -40.72 39.83 -23.95
N LEU A 382 -40.82 39.49 -25.24
CA LEU A 382 -41.03 38.13 -25.72
C LEU A 382 -39.93 37.79 -26.72
N TYR A 383 -39.35 36.61 -26.58
CA TYR A 383 -38.54 35.99 -27.62
C TYR A 383 -39.43 35.15 -28.53
N PRO A 384 -39.26 35.22 -29.86
CA PRO A 384 -38.28 36.03 -30.59
C PRO A 384 -38.75 37.45 -30.98
N ASP A 385 -39.99 37.83 -30.64
CA ASP A 385 -40.67 39.02 -31.18
C ASP A 385 -39.97 40.36 -30.86
N HIS A 386 -39.35 40.48 -29.69
CA HIS A 386 -38.77 41.73 -29.17
C HIS A 386 -37.24 41.69 -29.08
N ALA A 387 -36.62 40.51 -29.18
CA ALA A 387 -35.17 40.34 -29.15
C ALA A 387 -34.75 38.93 -29.60
N SER A 388 -33.49 38.79 -30.03
CA SER A 388 -32.90 37.52 -30.47
C SER A 388 -31.94 36.86 -29.47
N ASP A 389 -31.60 37.54 -28.36
CA ASP A 389 -30.69 37.03 -27.32
C ASP A 389 -31.13 37.50 -25.92
N ALA A 390 -30.59 36.85 -24.89
CA ALA A 390 -30.98 37.07 -23.49
C ALA A 390 -30.75 38.51 -23.02
N SER A 391 -29.60 39.09 -23.35
CA SER A 391 -29.22 40.44 -22.94
C SER A 391 -30.12 41.49 -23.60
N SER A 392 -30.38 41.34 -24.90
CA SER A 392 -31.29 42.21 -25.65
C SER A 392 -32.74 42.08 -25.16
N LEU A 393 -33.18 40.88 -24.80
CA LEU A 393 -34.52 40.65 -24.29
C LEU A 393 -34.74 41.29 -22.92
N LEU A 394 -33.76 41.13 -22.02
CA LEU A 394 -33.77 41.76 -20.69
C LEU A 394 -33.81 43.30 -20.82
N ARG A 395 -32.99 43.85 -21.72
CA ARG A 395 -32.96 45.30 -22.01
C ARG A 395 -34.28 45.80 -22.59
N ALA A 396 -34.91 45.04 -23.49
CA ALA A 396 -36.21 45.41 -24.05
C ALA A 396 -37.30 45.46 -22.97
N ALA A 397 -37.28 44.50 -22.03
CA ALA A 397 -38.19 44.47 -20.89
C ALA A 397 -37.95 45.65 -19.93
N ASP A 398 -36.69 45.97 -19.61
CA ASP A 398 -36.32 47.12 -18.78
C ASP A 398 -36.79 48.46 -19.39
N ILE A 399 -36.54 48.68 -20.69
CA ILE A 399 -37.02 49.87 -21.41
C ILE A 399 -38.55 49.97 -21.36
N ALA A 400 -39.27 48.85 -21.52
CA ALA A 400 -40.72 48.82 -21.45
C ALA A 400 -41.23 49.14 -20.04
N MET A 401 -40.56 48.63 -19.00
CA MET A 401 -40.86 48.88 -17.59
C MET A 401 -40.72 50.36 -17.26
N TYR A 402 -39.59 50.96 -17.67
CA TYR A 402 -39.34 52.39 -17.45
C TYR A 402 -40.41 53.26 -18.11
N ARG A 403 -40.87 52.89 -19.32
CA ARG A 403 -41.98 53.56 -20.01
C ARG A 403 -43.32 53.37 -19.30
N ALA A 404 -43.58 52.19 -18.72
CA ALA A 404 -44.78 51.95 -17.92
C ALA A 404 -44.79 52.85 -16.68
N LYS A 405 -43.69 52.83 -15.91
CA LYS A 405 -43.49 53.64 -14.70
C LYS A 405 -43.68 55.14 -14.93
N ARG A 406 -43.15 55.67 -16.03
CA ARG A 406 -43.32 57.09 -16.40
C ARG A 406 -44.73 57.45 -16.86
N ALA A 407 -45.44 56.54 -17.51
CA ALA A 407 -46.79 56.79 -17.98
C ALA A 407 -47.81 56.72 -16.84
N ARG A 408 -47.74 55.64 -16.06
CA ARG A 408 -48.58 55.40 -14.88
C ARG A 408 -47.90 54.37 -13.96
N PRO A 409 -47.46 54.77 -12.75
CA PRO A 409 -47.01 53.81 -11.74
C PRO A 409 -48.06 52.73 -11.48
N GLY A 410 -47.63 51.52 -11.16
CA GLY A 410 -48.52 50.37 -10.95
C GLY A 410 -49.12 49.80 -12.24
N SER A 411 -48.45 49.99 -13.39
CA SER A 411 -48.91 49.46 -14.68
C SER A 411 -47.81 48.66 -15.39
N TRP A 412 -48.20 47.90 -16.41
CA TRP A 412 -47.24 47.20 -17.27
C TRP A 412 -47.30 47.68 -18.71
N ARG A 413 -46.22 47.46 -19.46
CA ARG A 413 -46.17 47.74 -20.90
C ARG A 413 -45.43 46.64 -21.65
N LEU A 414 -45.92 46.31 -22.84
CA LEU A 414 -45.21 45.44 -23.78
C LEU A 414 -44.08 46.21 -24.46
N ALA A 415 -42.93 45.55 -24.65
CA ALA A 415 -41.83 46.07 -25.45
C ALA A 415 -42.29 46.29 -26.91
N GLU A 416 -41.73 47.31 -27.56
CA GLU A 416 -41.98 47.53 -28.98
C GLU A 416 -41.18 46.51 -29.79
N SER A 417 -41.77 45.96 -30.85
CA SER A 417 -41.06 45.05 -31.75
C SER A 417 -39.87 45.76 -32.37
N VAL A 418 -38.72 45.09 -32.35
CA VAL A 418 -37.63 45.46 -33.27
C VAL A 418 -38.17 45.16 -34.65
N ALA A 419 -38.43 46.18 -35.46
CA ALA A 419 -38.76 45.98 -36.87
C ALA A 419 -37.66 45.09 -37.48
N GLY A 420 -38.00 43.85 -37.84
CA GLY A 420 -37.05 42.96 -38.51
C GLY A 420 -36.60 43.60 -39.84
N PRO A 421 -35.39 43.27 -40.33
CA PRO A 421 -35.03 43.66 -41.69
C PRO A 421 -36.01 42.98 -42.66
N VAL A 422 -36.55 43.80 -43.57
CA VAL A 422 -37.43 43.40 -44.68
C VAL A 422 -36.78 42.32 -45.54
#